data_AF-A0A4Y7Q0Q0-F1
#
_entry.id   AF-A0A4Y7Q0Q0-F1
#
_cell.length_a   1.000
_cell.length_b   1.000
_cell.length_c   1.000
_cell.angle_alpha   90.00
_cell.angle_beta   90.00
_cell.angle_gamma   90.00
#
_symmetry.space_group_name_H-M   'P 1'
#
loop_
_entity.id
_entity.type
_entity.pdbx_description
1 polymer ?
#
loop_
_entity_poly.entity_id
_entity_poly.type
_entity_poly.pdbx_seq_one_letter_code
_entity_poly.pdbx_strand_id
1 'polypeptide(L)'
;MANVTRSAKSGRAWMTTELLAYNITVKREDPLPFFGRELLSIDHLDSNLFSTVVIHDLSKETYRFLAYLDRAWLANIGQESAMHELAKSVLEVTGFDEVGTILLPFYDIQFTICGDGTLTAKTDICLIHRNSMILLVVHEGNGDGDPVPKVIAEAIATFQHNNQKRQLMNLDPIDAMTIPCITVVGTRPSFLLVPVTTQLSQSVITGQYPEQTTVVTRCVPPPRPRLFEGMENPDYRRTALQYYVTFHAAAKECWSKFMADNS
;
A
#
# COMPACT_ATOMS: atom_id res chain seq x y z
N MET A 1 -18.75 3.01 22.80
CA MET A 1 -18.61 2.80 21.35
C MET A 1 -18.88 1.35 20.90
N ALA A 2 -19.21 0.42 21.81
CA ALA A 2 -19.57 -0.96 21.46
C ALA A 2 -20.85 -1.09 20.59
N ASN A 3 -21.72 -0.07 20.63
CA ASN A 3 -23.06 -0.09 20.01
C ASN A 3 -23.10 0.29 18.51
N VAL A 4 -21.95 0.44 17.83
CA VAL A 4 -21.95 0.60 16.37
C VAL A 4 -22.22 -0.77 15.73
N THR A 5 -23.29 -0.88 14.95
CA THR A 5 -23.62 -2.12 14.22
C THR A 5 -22.52 -2.45 13.22
N ARG A 6 -21.88 -3.61 13.38
CA ARG A 6 -20.86 -4.12 12.45
C ARG A 6 -21.53 -5.09 11.50
N SER A 7 -21.52 -4.75 10.21
CA SER A 7 -22.02 -5.60 9.14
C SER A 7 -20.87 -6.06 8.26
N ALA A 8 -20.99 -7.25 7.69
CA ALA A 8 -20.06 -7.72 6.66
C ALA A 8 -20.06 -6.74 5.48
N LYS A 9 -18.88 -6.22 5.13
CA LYS A 9 -18.66 -5.30 4.00
C LYS A 9 -17.38 -5.70 3.30
N SER A 10 -17.40 -5.70 1.97
CA SER A 10 -16.16 -5.87 1.20
C SER A 10 -15.15 -4.77 1.54
N GLY A 11 -13.86 -5.05 1.39
CA GLY A 11 -12.82 -4.06 1.74
C GLY A 11 -12.98 -2.72 0.99
N ARG A 12 -13.47 -2.76 -0.25
CA ARG A 12 -13.76 -1.57 -1.07
C ARG A 12 -14.89 -0.69 -0.54
N ALA A 13 -15.77 -1.24 0.29
CA ALA A 13 -16.89 -0.53 0.89
C ALA A 13 -16.55 0.06 2.29
N TRP A 14 -15.32 -0.11 2.77
CA TRP A 14 -14.89 0.46 4.04
C TRP A 14 -14.75 1.98 3.95
N MET A 15 -15.27 2.65 4.95
CA MET A 15 -15.16 4.09 5.18
C MET A 15 -14.61 4.34 6.60
N THR A 16 -14.46 5.61 6.99
CA THR A 16 -14.01 5.99 8.34
C THR A 16 -14.88 5.38 9.45
N THR A 17 -16.16 5.11 9.17
CA THR A 17 -17.07 4.43 10.09
C THR A 17 -16.59 3.04 10.49
N GLU A 18 -16.00 2.29 9.57
CA GLU A 18 -15.45 0.96 9.84
C GLU A 18 -14.19 1.05 10.70
N LEU A 19 -13.34 2.05 10.47
CA LEU A 19 -12.17 2.29 11.32
C LEU A 19 -12.60 2.57 12.78
N LEU A 20 -13.61 3.41 12.98
CA LEU A 20 -14.18 3.65 14.31
C LEU A 20 -14.80 2.38 14.90
N ALA A 21 -15.52 1.61 14.09
CA ALA A 21 -16.17 0.37 14.53
C ALA A 21 -15.16 -0.70 14.98
N TYR A 22 -13.94 -0.69 14.44
CA TYR A 22 -12.85 -1.60 14.81
C TYR A 22 -11.72 -0.94 15.62
N ASN A 23 -11.98 0.20 16.27
CA ASN A 23 -11.02 0.87 17.15
C ASN A 23 -9.65 1.14 16.46
N ILE A 24 -9.71 1.54 15.18
CA ILE A 24 -8.53 1.84 14.36
C ILE A 24 -8.41 3.36 14.25
N THR A 25 -7.22 3.87 14.50
CA THR A 25 -6.87 5.28 14.35
C THR A 25 -5.70 5.43 13.39
N VAL A 26 -5.67 6.53 12.65
CA VAL A 26 -4.58 6.82 11.70
C VAL A 26 -3.81 8.02 12.22
N LYS A 27 -2.52 7.82 12.51
CA LYS A 27 -1.62 8.85 13.00
C LYS A 27 -0.68 9.27 11.87
N ARG A 28 -0.65 10.57 11.57
CA ARG A 28 0.35 11.14 10.65
C ARG A 28 1.68 11.25 11.37
N GLU A 29 2.75 10.82 10.70
CA GLU A 29 4.11 10.91 11.21
C GLU A 29 5.05 11.57 10.20
N ASP A 30 6.08 12.23 10.74
CA ASP A 30 7.17 12.77 9.95
C ASP A 30 8.03 11.63 9.36
N PRO A 31 8.80 11.90 8.28
CA PRO A 31 9.54 10.86 7.57
C PRO A 31 10.49 10.06 8.46
N LEU A 32 11.27 10.73 9.30
CA LEU A 32 12.27 10.09 10.14
C LEU A 32 11.66 9.07 11.13
N PRO A 33 10.66 9.42 11.97
CA PRO A 33 10.02 8.45 12.86
C PRO A 33 9.23 7.37 12.09
N PHE A 34 8.64 7.71 10.94
CA PHE A 34 7.86 6.74 10.15
C PHE A 34 8.73 5.66 9.49
N PHE A 35 9.82 6.06 8.84
CA PHE A 35 10.72 5.14 8.14
C PHE A 35 11.77 4.51 9.07
N GLY A 36 11.94 5.05 10.29
CA GLY A 36 13.03 4.69 11.20
C GLY A 36 14.42 5.06 10.67
N ARG A 37 14.49 5.90 9.62
CA ARG A 37 15.72 6.29 8.93
C ARG A 37 15.56 7.61 8.18
N GLU A 38 16.68 8.21 7.84
CA GLU A 38 16.71 9.33 6.89
C GLU A 38 16.30 8.87 5.49
N LEU A 39 15.76 9.81 4.71
CA LEU A 39 15.37 9.54 3.33
C LEU A 39 16.60 9.10 2.52
N LEU A 40 16.51 7.93 1.89
CA LEU A 40 17.60 7.35 1.12
C LEU A 40 17.89 8.17 -0.14
N SER A 41 19.13 8.12 -0.62
CA SER A 41 19.47 8.72 -1.91
C SER A 41 18.84 7.94 -3.07
N ILE A 42 18.47 8.68 -4.12
CA ILE A 42 17.96 8.14 -5.38
C ILE A 42 18.93 8.36 -6.54
N ASP A 43 20.21 8.59 -6.26
CA ASP A 43 21.25 8.82 -7.29
C ASP A 43 21.47 7.61 -8.21
N HIS A 44 21.01 6.44 -7.79
CA HIS A 44 21.00 5.21 -8.60
C HIS A 44 19.86 5.18 -9.63
N LEU A 45 18.84 6.03 -9.48
CA LEU A 45 17.76 6.16 -10.46
C LEU A 45 18.24 6.98 -11.66
N ASP A 46 17.67 6.70 -12.83
CA ASP A 46 17.97 7.45 -14.04
C ASP A 46 17.65 8.95 -13.85
N SER A 47 18.66 9.80 -14.02
CA SER A 47 18.54 11.26 -13.86
C SER A 47 17.46 11.87 -14.76
N ASN A 48 17.17 11.23 -15.89
CA ASN A 48 16.16 11.66 -16.84
C ASN A 48 14.74 11.59 -16.26
N LEU A 49 14.49 10.78 -15.22
CA LEU A 49 13.23 10.77 -14.49
C LEU A 49 12.90 12.14 -13.89
N PHE A 50 13.89 12.99 -13.64
CA PHE A 50 13.72 14.32 -13.05
C PHE A 50 13.85 15.45 -14.08
N SER A 51 13.97 15.13 -15.37
CA SER A 51 14.07 16.13 -16.44
C SER A 51 12.70 16.67 -16.83
N THR A 52 12.66 17.95 -17.19
CA THR A 52 11.53 18.60 -17.89
C THR A 52 11.68 18.59 -19.41
N VAL A 53 12.87 18.22 -19.91
CA VAL A 53 13.21 18.25 -21.34
C VAL A 53 13.05 16.86 -21.94
N VAL A 54 12.49 16.79 -23.15
CA VAL A 54 12.45 15.55 -23.95
C VAL A 54 13.88 15.19 -24.35
N ILE A 55 14.39 14.12 -23.76
CA ILE A 55 15.76 13.65 -24.01
C ILE A 55 15.69 12.51 -25.03
N HIS A 56 16.51 12.63 -26.07
CA HIS A 56 16.78 11.52 -26.99
C HIS A 56 17.76 10.55 -26.30
N ASP A 57 17.51 9.23 -26.38
CA ASP A 57 18.21 8.14 -25.65
C ASP A 57 17.79 7.86 -24.19
N LEU A 58 16.48 7.80 -23.94
CA LEU A 58 15.97 7.26 -22.67
C LEU A 58 16.11 5.74 -22.61
N SER A 59 16.39 5.21 -21.41
CA SER A 59 16.15 3.78 -21.14
C SER A 59 14.67 3.46 -21.36
N LYS A 60 14.37 2.21 -21.68
CA LYS A 60 12.99 1.77 -21.94
C LYS A 60 12.11 1.95 -20.71
N GLU A 61 12.68 1.72 -19.53
CA GLU A 61 12.05 1.83 -18.22
C GLU A 61 11.71 3.29 -17.92
N THR A 62 12.66 4.22 -18.12
CA THR A 62 12.44 5.66 -17.94
C THR A 62 11.41 6.20 -18.91
N TYR A 63 11.49 5.81 -20.20
CA TYR A 63 10.51 6.21 -21.20
C TYR A 63 9.09 5.76 -20.81
N ARG A 64 8.94 4.50 -20.38
CA ARG A 64 7.64 3.96 -19.94
C ARG A 64 7.09 4.70 -18.75
N PHE A 65 7.92 4.93 -17.73
CA PHE A 65 7.53 5.71 -16.56
C PHE A 65 6.98 7.09 -16.95
N LEU A 66 7.73 7.84 -17.77
CA LEU A 66 7.33 9.17 -18.19
C LEU A 66 6.06 9.14 -19.05
N ALA A 67 5.96 8.19 -19.98
CA ALA A 67 4.76 8.03 -20.82
C ALA A 67 3.51 7.66 -20.01
N TYR A 68 3.64 6.81 -19.00
CA TYR A 68 2.54 6.48 -18.09
C TYR A 68 2.18 7.65 -17.19
N LEU A 69 3.15 8.42 -16.73
CA LEU A 69 2.92 9.62 -15.94
C LEU A 69 2.17 10.69 -16.74
N ASP A 70 2.58 10.96 -17.97
CA ASP A 70 1.88 11.90 -18.85
C ASP A 70 0.45 11.45 -19.12
N ARG A 71 0.22 10.15 -19.31
CA ARG A 71 -1.13 9.58 -19.48
C ARG A 71 -1.98 9.67 -18.22
N ALA A 72 -1.41 9.34 -17.06
CA ALA A 72 -2.07 9.41 -15.76
C ALA A 72 -2.46 10.85 -15.42
N TRP A 73 -1.60 11.81 -15.74
CA TRP A 73 -1.88 13.25 -15.59
C TRP A 73 -3.02 13.72 -16.50
N LEU A 74 -3.04 13.26 -17.75
CA LEU A 74 -4.08 13.61 -18.73
C LEU A 74 -5.34 12.74 -18.63
N ALA A 75 -5.37 11.77 -17.73
CA ALA A 75 -6.46 10.81 -17.61
C ALA A 75 -7.73 11.52 -17.14
N ASN A 76 -8.80 11.38 -17.92
CA ASN A 76 -10.13 11.77 -17.48
C ASN A 76 -10.72 10.68 -16.55
N ILE A 77 -11.76 11.06 -15.81
CA ILE A 77 -12.58 10.11 -15.02
C ILE A 77 -12.99 8.94 -15.93
N GLY A 78 -12.62 7.71 -15.55
CA GLY A 78 -12.87 6.49 -16.32
C GLY A 78 -11.66 5.91 -17.08
N GLN A 79 -10.51 6.58 -17.09
CA GLN A 79 -9.23 6.05 -17.61
C GLN A 79 -8.34 5.49 -16.49
N GLU A 80 -8.92 4.64 -15.63
CA GLU A 80 -8.26 4.03 -14.46
C GLU A 80 -7.01 3.21 -14.84
N SER A 81 -6.93 2.71 -16.08
CA SER A 81 -5.78 1.92 -16.54
C SER A 81 -4.47 2.72 -16.59
N ALA A 82 -4.51 4.04 -16.81
CA ALA A 82 -3.29 4.85 -16.86
C ALA A 82 -2.66 5.04 -15.48
N MET A 83 -3.50 5.21 -14.45
CA MET A 83 -3.06 5.30 -13.06
C MET A 83 -2.43 3.99 -12.59
N HIS A 84 -3.05 2.88 -12.96
CA HIS A 84 -2.56 1.54 -12.68
C HIS A 84 -1.18 1.25 -13.28
N GLU A 85 -0.99 1.55 -14.56
CA GLU A 85 0.31 1.38 -15.22
C GLU A 85 1.38 2.30 -14.62
N LEU A 86 1.01 3.53 -14.22
CA LEU A 86 1.92 4.42 -13.51
C LEU A 86 2.32 3.85 -12.14
N ALA A 87 1.35 3.44 -11.32
CA ALA A 87 1.62 2.91 -9.98
C ALA A 87 2.55 1.69 -10.04
N LYS A 88 2.32 0.79 -11.01
CA LYS A 88 3.20 -0.35 -11.26
C LYS A 88 4.60 0.09 -11.68
N SER A 89 4.70 1.00 -12.66
CA SER A 89 5.99 1.49 -13.15
C SER A 89 6.79 2.20 -12.05
N VAL A 90 6.13 2.93 -11.14
CA VAL A 90 6.79 3.55 -9.98
C VAL A 90 7.43 2.50 -9.08
N LEU A 91 6.73 1.39 -8.80
CA LEU A 91 7.26 0.30 -7.99
C LEU A 91 8.43 -0.41 -8.69
N GLU A 92 8.36 -0.61 -10.01
CA GLU A 92 9.45 -1.19 -10.81
C GLU A 92 10.70 -0.30 -10.76
N VAL A 93 10.59 1.00 -11.06
CA VAL A 93 11.76 1.91 -11.07
C VAL A 93 12.35 2.14 -9.68
N THR A 94 11.55 1.99 -8.62
CA THR A 94 12.04 2.11 -7.23
C THR A 94 12.48 0.78 -6.63
N GLY A 95 12.51 -0.28 -7.45
CA GLY A 95 13.14 -1.55 -7.14
C GLY A 95 12.32 -2.49 -6.28
N PHE A 96 10.99 -2.36 -6.21
CA PHE A 96 10.14 -3.32 -5.47
C PHE A 96 10.08 -4.70 -6.14
N ASP A 97 10.25 -4.76 -7.46
CA ASP A 97 10.24 -6.02 -8.24
C ASP A 97 11.63 -6.67 -8.24
N GLU A 98 12.00 -7.27 -7.11
CA GLU A 98 13.28 -7.97 -6.94
C GLU A 98 13.15 -9.48 -7.13
N VAL A 99 14.30 -10.15 -7.20
CA VAL A 99 14.37 -11.62 -7.28
C VAL A 99 13.60 -12.25 -6.10
N GLY A 100 12.58 -13.03 -6.42
CA GLY A 100 11.75 -13.74 -5.43
C GLY A 100 10.45 -13.01 -5.06
N THR A 101 10.24 -11.80 -5.59
CA THR A 101 8.99 -11.05 -5.49
C THR A 101 8.39 -10.79 -6.87
N ILE A 102 7.09 -10.58 -6.95
CA ILE A 102 6.36 -10.29 -8.19
C ILE A 102 5.27 -9.26 -7.87
N LEU A 103 5.15 -8.24 -8.71
CA LEU A 103 4.02 -7.30 -8.69
C LEU A 103 2.82 -7.90 -9.43
N LEU A 104 1.72 -8.14 -8.71
CA LEU A 104 0.47 -8.62 -9.31
C LEU A 104 -0.61 -7.53 -9.28
N PRO A 105 -1.23 -7.23 -10.44
CA PRO A 105 -2.36 -6.32 -10.51
C PRO A 105 -3.68 -7.01 -10.15
N PHE A 106 -4.64 -6.25 -9.63
CA PHE A 106 -6.03 -6.66 -9.38
C PHE A 106 -6.19 -7.95 -8.58
N TYR A 107 -5.38 -8.12 -7.53
CA TYR A 107 -5.40 -9.34 -6.72
C TYR A 107 -6.56 -9.33 -5.72
N ASP A 108 -7.45 -10.30 -5.85
CA ASP A 108 -8.58 -10.53 -4.95
C ASP A 108 -8.11 -11.34 -3.73
N ILE A 109 -8.06 -10.69 -2.57
CA ILE A 109 -7.72 -11.33 -1.30
C ILE A 109 -9.00 -11.76 -0.61
N GLN A 110 -9.09 -13.02 -0.18
CA GLN A 110 -10.22 -13.48 0.63
C GLN A 110 -10.27 -12.69 1.94
N PHE A 111 -11.44 -12.16 2.29
CA PHE A 111 -11.62 -11.32 3.45
C PHE A 111 -12.78 -11.80 4.30
N THR A 112 -12.46 -12.42 5.43
CA THR A 112 -13.48 -12.90 6.37
C THR A 112 -13.83 -11.80 7.37
N ILE A 113 -15.11 -11.42 7.41
CA ILE A 113 -15.62 -10.34 8.25
C ILE A 113 -17.05 -10.65 8.72
N CYS A 114 -17.32 -10.43 10.01
CA CYS A 114 -18.61 -10.70 10.64
C CYS A 114 -19.20 -12.11 10.33
N GLY A 115 -18.34 -13.13 10.27
CA GLY A 115 -18.68 -14.52 9.97
C GLY A 115 -18.83 -14.84 8.48
N ASP A 116 -18.80 -13.83 7.61
CA ASP A 116 -18.87 -14.02 6.17
C ASP A 116 -17.46 -14.15 5.57
N GLY A 117 -17.13 -15.36 5.12
CA GLY A 117 -15.87 -15.68 4.44
C GLY A 117 -15.94 -15.61 2.91
N THR A 118 -17.07 -15.16 2.35
CA THR A 118 -17.28 -15.06 0.89
C THR A 118 -16.84 -13.72 0.31
N LEU A 119 -16.59 -12.74 1.18
CA LEU A 119 -16.17 -11.41 0.77
C LEU A 119 -14.69 -11.36 0.38
N THR A 120 -14.36 -10.35 -0.42
CA THR A 120 -13.00 -10.09 -0.88
C THR A 120 -12.58 -8.66 -0.61
N ALA A 121 -11.27 -8.47 -0.47
CA ALA A 121 -10.59 -7.20 -0.53
C ALA A 121 -9.76 -7.17 -1.81
N LYS A 122 -10.19 -6.35 -2.79
CA LYS A 122 -9.57 -6.28 -4.10
C LYS A 122 -8.58 -5.11 -4.16
N THR A 123 -7.31 -5.48 -4.08
CA THR A 123 -6.16 -4.57 -4.21
C THR A 123 -5.96 -4.16 -5.67
N ASP A 124 -5.38 -2.99 -5.91
CA ASP A 124 -5.05 -2.57 -7.26
C ASP A 124 -3.71 -3.16 -7.68
N ILE A 125 -2.69 -3.10 -6.81
CA ILE A 125 -1.42 -3.82 -7.00
C ILE A 125 -1.01 -4.44 -5.67
N CYS A 126 -0.45 -5.65 -5.70
CA CYS A 126 0.22 -6.23 -4.54
C CYS A 126 1.60 -6.75 -4.90
N LEU A 127 2.53 -6.70 -3.94
CA LEU A 127 3.81 -7.39 -4.05
C LEU A 127 3.67 -8.75 -3.38
N ILE A 128 3.95 -9.82 -4.11
CA ILE A 128 3.84 -11.19 -3.63
C ILE A 128 5.21 -11.86 -3.66
N HIS A 129 5.53 -12.60 -2.61
CA HIS A 129 6.69 -13.47 -2.58
C HIS A 129 6.42 -14.81 -3.28
N ARG A 130 7.47 -15.52 -3.73
CA ARG A 130 7.37 -16.85 -4.39
C ARG A 130 6.50 -17.89 -3.65
N ASN A 131 6.33 -17.78 -2.34
CA ASN A 131 5.46 -18.66 -1.55
C ASN A 131 3.99 -18.18 -1.46
N SER A 132 3.58 -17.23 -2.30
CA SER A 132 2.24 -16.61 -2.33
C SER A 132 1.87 -15.76 -1.11
N MET A 133 2.84 -15.41 -0.26
CA MET A 133 2.65 -14.43 0.81
C MET A 133 2.61 -13.03 0.23
N ILE A 134 1.66 -12.22 0.67
CA ILE A 134 1.52 -10.82 0.25
C ILE A 134 2.38 -9.96 1.17
N LEU A 135 3.22 -9.15 0.54
CA LEU A 135 4.27 -8.35 1.19
C LEU A 135 3.93 -6.86 1.22
N LEU A 136 3.24 -6.37 0.19
CA LEU A 136 2.83 -4.97 0.04
C LEU A 136 1.45 -4.93 -0.58
N VAL A 137 0.63 -3.97 -0.16
CA VAL A 137 -0.65 -3.64 -0.80
C VAL A 137 -0.62 -2.21 -1.32
N VAL A 138 -1.12 -2.00 -2.54
CA VAL A 138 -1.29 -0.67 -3.14
C VAL A 138 -2.74 -0.50 -3.58
N HIS A 139 -3.31 0.65 -3.19
CA HIS A 139 -4.68 1.02 -3.51
C HIS A 139 -4.75 2.41 -4.15
N GLU A 140 -5.43 2.51 -5.27
CA GLU A 140 -5.64 3.75 -6.01
C GLU A 140 -6.95 4.41 -5.58
N GLY A 141 -6.84 5.66 -5.10
CA GLY A 141 -7.99 6.49 -4.80
C GLY A 141 -8.59 7.05 -6.08
N ASN A 142 -9.80 6.60 -6.40
CA ASN A 142 -10.58 7.00 -7.57
C ASN A 142 -11.43 8.27 -7.36
N GLY A 143 -11.18 9.04 -6.30
CA GLY A 143 -11.92 10.27 -5.97
C GLY A 143 -13.20 10.07 -5.14
N ASP A 144 -13.62 8.83 -4.90
CA ASP A 144 -14.83 8.49 -4.13
C ASP A 144 -14.65 8.54 -2.60
N GLY A 145 -13.67 9.32 -2.12
CA GLY A 145 -13.38 9.48 -0.70
C GLY A 145 -11.95 9.12 -0.31
N ASP A 146 -11.72 8.98 1.00
CA ASP A 146 -10.42 8.61 1.55
C ASP A 146 -10.09 7.14 1.20
N PRO A 147 -8.97 6.84 0.52
CA PRO A 147 -8.57 5.47 0.25
C PRO A 147 -8.04 4.72 1.49
N VAL A 148 -7.74 5.44 2.59
CA VAL A 148 -7.11 4.84 3.77
C VAL A 148 -7.96 3.76 4.45
N PRO A 149 -9.28 3.92 4.68
CA PRO A 149 -10.09 2.83 5.20
C PRO A 149 -10.08 1.56 4.35
N LYS A 150 -10.08 1.72 3.01
CA LYS A 150 -10.08 0.60 2.06
C LYS A 150 -8.76 -0.18 2.12
N VAL A 151 -7.62 0.52 2.10
CA VAL A 151 -6.31 -0.14 2.18
C VAL A 151 -6.07 -0.81 3.54
N ILE A 152 -6.63 -0.27 4.63
CA ILE A 152 -6.57 -0.92 5.95
C ILE A 152 -7.37 -2.22 5.95
N ALA A 153 -8.52 -2.27 5.28
CA ALA A 153 -9.28 -3.51 5.10
C ALA A 153 -8.47 -4.55 4.32
N GLU A 154 -7.80 -4.13 3.25
CA GLU A 154 -6.91 -4.98 2.44
C GLU A 154 -5.71 -5.48 3.25
N ALA A 155 -5.16 -4.68 4.16
CA ALA A 155 -4.10 -5.10 5.08
C ALA A 155 -4.58 -6.17 6.07
N ILE A 156 -5.81 -6.04 6.60
CA ILE A 156 -6.39 -7.05 7.49
C ILE A 156 -6.66 -8.35 6.72
N ALA A 157 -7.20 -8.26 5.50
CA ALA A 157 -7.37 -9.41 4.61
C ALA A 157 -6.01 -10.06 4.30
N THR A 158 -4.97 -9.26 4.06
CA THR A 158 -3.60 -9.72 3.85
C THR A 158 -3.07 -10.52 5.04
N PHE A 159 -3.28 -10.05 6.28
CA PHE A 159 -2.90 -10.79 7.48
C PHE A 159 -3.61 -12.14 7.57
N GLN A 160 -4.93 -12.17 7.32
CA GLN A 160 -5.72 -13.41 7.29
C GLN A 160 -5.17 -14.39 6.25
N HIS A 161 -4.98 -13.92 5.01
CA HIS A 161 -4.43 -14.72 3.90
C HIS A 161 -3.03 -15.24 4.20
N ASN A 162 -2.14 -14.39 4.69
CA ASN A 162 -0.76 -14.75 5.01
C ASN A 162 -0.70 -15.82 6.10
N ASN A 163 -1.49 -15.70 7.17
CA ASN A 163 -1.54 -16.73 8.20
C ASN A 163 -2.16 -18.05 7.70
N GLN A 164 -3.17 -17.99 6.82
CA GLN A 164 -3.70 -19.19 6.16
C GLN A 164 -2.64 -19.85 5.28
N LYS A 165 -1.85 -19.08 4.51
CA LYS A 165 -0.75 -19.60 3.69
C LYS A 165 0.34 -20.25 4.54
N ARG A 166 0.68 -19.66 5.69
CA ARG A 166 1.60 -20.27 6.66
C ARG A 166 1.10 -21.63 7.14
N GLN A 167 -0.16 -21.72 7.52
CA GLN A 167 -0.76 -23.00 7.93
C GLN A 167 -0.73 -24.05 6.81
N LEU A 168 -1.00 -23.66 5.56
CA LEU A 168 -0.88 -24.55 4.39
C LEU A 168 0.56 -25.02 4.15
N MET A 169 1.54 -24.27 4.62
CA MET A 169 2.96 -24.63 4.60
C MET A 169 3.42 -25.37 5.87
N ASN A 170 2.50 -25.74 6.77
CA ASN A 170 2.77 -26.32 8.09
C ASN A 170 3.63 -25.44 9.01
N LEU A 171 3.49 -24.12 8.87
CA LEU A 171 4.09 -23.13 9.77
C LEU A 171 3.05 -22.60 10.73
N ASP A 172 3.48 -22.25 11.94
CA ASP A 172 2.61 -21.62 12.92
C ASP A 172 2.16 -20.24 12.44
N PRO A 173 0.88 -19.87 12.61
CA PRO A 173 0.42 -18.51 12.41
C PRO A 173 1.23 -17.51 13.26
N ILE A 174 1.39 -16.29 12.76
CA ILE A 174 2.04 -15.21 13.49
C ILE A 174 0.99 -14.29 14.09
N ASP A 175 1.22 -13.89 15.34
CA ASP A 175 0.27 -13.10 16.11
C ASP A 175 0.19 -11.63 15.74
N ALA A 176 1.23 -11.10 15.09
CA ALA A 176 1.27 -9.72 14.64
C ALA A 176 2.11 -9.58 13.36
N MET A 177 1.55 -8.90 12.36
CA MET A 177 2.29 -8.48 11.17
C MET A 177 2.02 -7.00 10.90
N THR A 178 3.08 -6.25 10.64
CA THR A 178 2.93 -4.91 10.06
C THR A 178 2.86 -5.07 8.55
N ILE A 179 1.71 -4.76 7.96
CA ILE A 179 1.52 -4.80 6.50
C ILE A 179 1.83 -3.42 5.94
N PRO A 180 2.88 -3.28 5.11
CA PRO A 180 3.16 -2.06 4.37
C PRO A 180 2.05 -1.83 3.33
N CYS A 181 1.58 -0.59 3.25
CA CYS A 181 0.56 -0.19 2.29
C CYS A 181 0.91 1.14 1.62
N ILE A 182 0.48 1.31 0.38
CA ILE A 182 0.57 2.57 -0.36
C ILE A 182 -0.81 2.94 -0.86
N THR A 183 -1.23 4.19 -0.65
CA THR A 183 -2.39 4.73 -1.36
C THR A 183 -1.96 5.81 -2.33
N VAL A 184 -2.60 5.87 -3.50
CA VAL A 184 -2.24 6.82 -4.56
C VAL A 184 -3.48 7.60 -4.96
N VAL A 185 -3.48 8.93 -4.80
CA VAL A 185 -4.60 9.80 -5.23
C VAL A 185 -4.11 10.77 -6.30
N GLY A 186 -4.55 10.56 -7.54
CA GLY A 186 -3.85 11.11 -8.70
C GLY A 186 -2.41 10.62 -8.69
N THR A 187 -1.42 11.46 -8.94
CA THR A 187 0.00 11.07 -8.93
C THR A 187 0.68 11.21 -7.55
N ARG A 188 -0.09 11.22 -6.45
CA ARG A 188 0.42 11.53 -5.10
C ARG A 188 0.32 10.32 -4.18
N PRO A 189 1.46 9.77 -3.71
CA PRO A 189 1.45 8.63 -2.80
C PRO A 189 1.23 9.05 -1.34
N SER A 190 0.64 8.14 -0.57
CA SER A 190 0.70 8.09 0.89
C SER A 190 1.19 6.72 1.30
N PHE A 191 2.08 6.66 2.29
CA PHE A 191 2.69 5.44 2.77
C PHE A 191 2.10 5.12 4.15
N LEU A 192 1.74 3.86 4.37
CA LEU A 192 1.15 3.41 5.62
C LEU A 192 1.84 2.15 6.12
N LEU A 193 1.96 2.04 7.44
CA LEU A 193 2.31 0.80 8.11
C LEU A 193 1.12 0.40 8.97
N VAL A 194 0.48 -0.72 8.61
CA VAL A 194 -0.73 -1.21 9.27
C VAL A 194 -0.36 -2.38 10.19
N PRO A 195 -0.19 -2.18 11.51
CA PRO A 195 0.02 -3.29 12.43
C PRO A 195 -1.29 -4.07 12.60
N VAL A 196 -1.35 -5.28 12.07
CA VAL A 196 -2.49 -6.19 12.24
C VAL A 196 -2.10 -7.29 13.22
N THR A 197 -2.95 -7.50 14.22
CA THR A 197 -2.78 -8.54 15.25
C THR A 197 -3.84 -9.63 15.12
N THR A 198 -3.60 -10.80 15.71
CA THR A 198 -4.62 -11.85 15.84
C THR A 198 -5.88 -11.31 16.50
N GLN A 199 -5.76 -10.46 17.53
CA GLN A 199 -6.92 -9.84 18.20
C GLN A 199 -7.74 -8.97 17.25
N LEU A 200 -7.10 -8.09 16.47
CA LEU A 200 -7.79 -7.25 15.49
C LEU A 200 -8.47 -8.12 14.42
N SER A 201 -7.73 -9.08 13.86
CA SER A 201 -8.25 -9.98 12.83
C SER A 201 -9.45 -10.78 13.33
N GLN A 202 -9.39 -11.35 14.54
CA GLN A 202 -10.50 -12.09 15.14
C GLN A 202 -11.70 -11.20 15.44
N SER A 203 -11.47 -9.98 15.91
CA SER A 203 -12.54 -9.00 16.11
C SER A 203 -13.25 -8.66 14.80
N VAL A 204 -12.51 -8.50 13.71
CA VAL A 204 -13.09 -8.29 12.37
C VAL A 204 -13.85 -9.53 11.89
N ILE A 205 -13.27 -10.73 12.02
CA ILE A 205 -13.91 -12.00 11.66
C ILE A 205 -15.22 -12.18 12.41
N THR A 206 -15.26 -11.92 13.71
CA THR A 206 -16.44 -12.14 14.56
C THR A 206 -17.40 -10.94 14.62
N GLY A 207 -17.05 -9.81 14.02
CA GLY A 207 -17.83 -8.57 14.13
C GLY A 207 -17.86 -8.00 15.55
N GLN A 208 -16.77 -8.12 16.31
CA GLN A 208 -16.61 -7.60 17.66
C GLN A 208 -15.79 -6.31 17.69
N TYR A 209 -15.91 -5.54 18.78
CA TYR A 209 -15.09 -4.36 19.02
C TYR A 209 -13.75 -4.77 19.64
N PRO A 210 -12.59 -4.44 19.03
CA PRO A 210 -11.29 -4.72 19.64
C PRO A 210 -11.07 -3.86 20.89
N GLU A 211 -10.63 -4.49 21.98
CA GLU A 211 -10.27 -3.77 23.22
C GLU A 211 -9.05 -2.88 23.00
N GLN A 212 -8.05 -3.38 22.29
CA GLN A 212 -6.83 -2.64 21.98
C GLN A 212 -7.03 -1.77 20.73
N THR A 213 -6.74 -0.48 20.86
CA THR A 213 -6.72 0.43 19.72
C THR A 213 -5.56 0.08 18.80
N THR A 214 -5.86 -0.08 17.51
CA THR A 214 -4.84 -0.23 16.48
C THR A 214 -4.47 1.16 15.95
N VAL A 215 -3.19 1.51 16.04
CA VAL A 215 -2.67 2.79 15.53
C VAL A 215 -1.92 2.53 14.24
N VAL A 216 -2.51 2.95 13.12
CA VAL A 216 -1.88 2.92 11.79
C VAL A 216 -1.04 4.18 11.63
N THR A 217 0.22 4.05 11.27
CA THR A 217 1.06 5.20 10.96
C THR A 217 0.98 5.53 9.48
N ARG A 218 0.96 6.82 9.15
CA ARG A 218 0.89 7.34 7.79
C ARG A 218 1.92 8.42 7.57
N CYS A 219 2.69 8.32 6.50
CA CYS A 219 3.58 9.38 6.02
C CYS A 219 3.23 9.78 4.60
N VAL A 220 3.40 11.06 4.29
CA VAL A 220 3.12 11.62 2.97
C VAL A 220 4.27 12.55 2.57
N PRO A 221 4.66 12.58 1.28
CA PRO A 221 5.55 13.62 0.78
C PRO A 221 5.00 15.02 1.11
N PRO A 222 5.86 16.00 1.42
CA PRO A 222 5.41 17.34 1.78
C PRO A 222 4.56 17.95 0.66
N PRO A 223 3.44 18.61 0.99
CA PRO A 223 2.61 19.25 -0.01
C PRO A 223 3.35 20.41 -0.68
N ARG A 224 3.07 20.65 -1.96
CA ARG A 224 3.52 21.85 -2.67
C ARG A 224 2.49 22.98 -2.57
N PRO A 225 2.90 24.25 -2.80
CA PRO A 225 2.01 25.41 -2.70
C PRO A 225 0.74 25.31 -3.56
N ARG A 226 0.82 24.58 -4.68
CA ARG A 226 -0.34 24.23 -5.51
C ARG A 226 -0.89 22.89 -5.03
N LEU A 227 -2.09 22.95 -4.42
CA LEU A 227 -2.75 21.86 -3.69
C LEU A 227 -3.01 20.57 -4.52
N PHE A 228 -2.83 20.62 -5.83
CA PHE A 228 -3.17 19.54 -6.76
C PHE A 228 -1.98 19.06 -7.60
N GLU A 229 -0.76 19.58 -7.38
CA GLU A 229 0.43 19.08 -8.08
C GLU A 229 0.97 17.80 -7.41
N GLY A 230 1.30 16.80 -8.22
CA GLY A 230 1.96 15.54 -7.85
C GLY A 230 3.19 15.26 -8.72
N MET A 231 3.38 14.01 -9.15
CA MET A 231 4.61 13.58 -9.84
C MET A 231 4.82 14.18 -11.23
N GLU A 232 3.83 14.82 -11.85
CA GLU A 232 4.03 15.61 -13.06
C GLU A 232 5.03 16.78 -12.83
N ASN A 233 5.12 17.27 -11.59
CA ASN A 233 6.17 18.19 -11.17
C ASN A 233 7.49 17.43 -10.85
N PRO A 234 8.62 17.70 -11.55
CA PRO A 234 9.85 16.93 -11.39
C PRO A 234 10.46 16.96 -9.98
N ASP A 235 10.34 18.07 -9.25
CA ASP A 235 10.87 18.14 -7.90
C ASP A 235 10.00 17.34 -6.92
N TYR A 236 8.66 17.41 -7.09
CA TYR A 236 7.78 16.57 -6.27
C TYR A 236 8.00 15.09 -6.60
N ARG A 237 8.16 14.77 -7.89
CA ARG A 237 8.53 13.43 -8.36
C ARG A 237 9.81 12.94 -7.71
N ARG A 238 10.84 13.79 -7.64
CA ARG A 238 12.10 13.50 -6.93
C ARG A 238 11.83 13.12 -5.49
N THR A 239 11.11 13.95 -4.75
CA THR A 239 10.77 13.68 -3.35
C THR A 239 9.91 12.42 -3.20
N ALA A 240 8.90 12.22 -4.05
CA ALA A 240 8.04 11.06 -4.01
C ALA A 240 8.82 9.76 -4.27
N LEU A 241 9.69 9.72 -5.29
CA LEU A 241 10.56 8.58 -5.57
C LEU A 241 11.54 8.31 -4.43
N GLN A 242 12.04 9.37 -3.77
CA GLN A 242 12.84 9.23 -2.55
C GLN A 242 12.08 8.54 -1.42
N TYR A 243 10.81 8.89 -1.23
CA TYR A 243 9.95 8.24 -0.25
C TYR A 243 9.65 6.79 -0.65
N TYR A 244 9.42 6.48 -1.92
CA TYR A 244 9.22 5.10 -2.38
C TYR A 244 10.43 4.22 -2.10
N VAL A 245 11.64 4.67 -2.45
CA VAL A 245 12.89 3.93 -2.17
C VAL A 245 13.10 3.74 -0.66
N THR A 246 12.86 4.79 0.13
CA THR A 246 12.99 4.70 1.60
C THR A 246 11.93 3.78 2.20
N PHE A 247 10.69 3.85 1.71
CA PHE A 247 9.60 2.99 2.13
C PHE A 247 9.85 1.54 1.76
N HIS A 248 10.43 1.26 0.59
CA HIS A 248 10.80 -0.09 0.19
C HIS A 248 11.75 -0.73 1.21
N ALA A 249 12.77 0.02 1.66
CA ALA A 249 13.68 -0.45 2.69
C ALA A 249 12.98 -0.70 4.04
N ALA A 250 12.06 0.18 4.45
CA ALA A 250 11.27 -0.01 5.68
C ALA A 250 10.28 -1.19 5.58
N ALA A 251 9.65 -1.38 4.41
CA ALA A 251 8.74 -2.48 4.12
C ALA A 251 9.47 -3.83 4.20
N LYS A 252 10.72 -3.89 3.72
CA LYS A 252 11.57 -5.08 3.84
C LYS A 252 11.81 -5.51 5.28
N GLU A 253 12.00 -4.56 6.17
CA GLU A 253 12.15 -4.85 7.59
C GLU A 253 10.87 -5.39 8.21
N CYS A 254 9.70 -4.94 7.73
CA CYS A 254 8.41 -5.46 8.17
C CYS A 254 8.25 -6.94 7.79
N TRP A 255 8.52 -7.29 6.52
CA TRP A 255 8.31 -8.66 6.08
C TRP A 255 9.42 -9.64 6.41
N SER A 256 10.67 -9.17 6.57
CA SER A 256 11.76 -10.04 7.04
C SER A 256 11.43 -10.74 8.37
N LYS A 257 10.71 -10.04 9.27
CA LYS A 257 10.30 -10.56 10.58
C LYS A 257 9.37 -11.78 10.49
N PHE A 258 8.47 -11.82 9.52
CA PHE A 258 7.51 -12.92 9.37
C PHE A 258 7.90 -13.93 8.27
N MET A 259 8.96 -13.64 7.53
CA MET A 259 9.54 -14.54 6.52
C MET A 259 10.70 -15.39 7.07
N ALA A 260 11.34 -14.96 8.16
CA ALA A 260 12.54 -15.59 8.74
C ALA A 260 12.36 -17.09 9.11
N ASP A 261 11.13 -17.54 9.39
CA ASP A 261 10.83 -18.93 9.75
C ASP A 261 10.88 -19.93 8.58
N ASN A 262 11.20 -19.48 7.35
CA ASN A 262 11.33 -20.33 6.16
C ASN A 262 12.79 -20.76 5.86
N SER A 263 13.71 -20.57 6.81
CA SER A 263 15.16 -20.81 6.64
C SER A 263 15.60 -22.13 7.24
#